data_AF-A0A2E2KII6-F1
#
_entry.id   AF-A0A2E2KII6-F1
#
_cell.length_a   1.000
_cell.length_b   1.000
_cell.length_c   1.000
_cell.angle_alpha   90.00
_cell.angle_beta   90.00
_cell.angle_gamma   90.00
#
_symmetry.space_group_name_H-M   'P 1'
#
loop_
_entity.id
_entity.type
_entity.pdbx_description
1 polymer ?
#
loop_
_entity_poly.entity_id
_entity_poly.type
_entity_poly.pdbx_seq_one_letter_code
_entity_poly.pdbx_strand_id
1 'polypeptide(L)' 'MLSVILIVTPAMGVYAADKKERVNVRQLVTLQERADHRTSLKNAKSAEERDKIRTEYHLLIQKRADEKGITLPEGYTPE' A
#
# COMPACT_ATOMS: atom_id res chain seq x y z
N MET A 1 15.80 -54.91 21.68
CA MET A 1 14.40 -54.48 21.49
C MET A 1 14.44 -52.99 21.16
N LEU A 2 14.30 -52.64 19.88
CA LEU A 2 13.07 -52.12 19.27
C LEU A 2 12.69 -50.70 19.79
N SER A 3 12.97 -49.70 18.95
CA SER A 3 12.23 -48.44 18.69
C SER A 3 11.90 -47.50 19.85
N VAL A 4 12.27 -46.21 19.71
CA VAL A 4 11.33 -45.11 19.41
C VAL A 4 12.12 -43.96 18.79
N ILE A 5 11.90 -43.72 17.50
CA ILE A 5 12.21 -42.44 16.84
C ILE A 5 11.14 -41.47 17.34
N LEU A 6 11.52 -40.53 18.21
CA LEU A 6 10.65 -39.40 18.54
C LEU A 6 10.84 -38.35 17.44
N ILE A 7 9.77 -38.15 16.71
CA ILE A 7 9.65 -37.30 15.53
C ILE A 7 9.99 -35.85 15.91
N VAL A 8 10.97 -35.29 15.20
CA VAL A 8 11.26 -33.86 15.17
C VAL A 8 10.15 -33.19 14.37
N THR A 9 9.29 -32.41 15.03
CA THR A 9 8.38 -31.47 14.34
C THR A 9 8.75 -30.03 14.68
N PRO A 10 9.41 -29.29 13.77
CA PRO A 10 9.55 -27.85 13.88
C PRO A 10 8.78 -27.22 12.72
N ALA A 11 7.50 -26.88 12.89
CA ALA A 11 6.82 -26.06 11.89
C ALA A 11 5.54 -25.42 12.43
N MET A 12 5.62 -24.70 13.56
CA MET A 12 4.75 -23.52 13.68
C MET A 12 5.50 -22.40 13.00
N GLY A 13 5.20 -22.23 11.71
CA GLY A 13 5.76 -21.17 10.89
C GLY A 13 5.58 -19.84 11.59
N VAL A 14 6.69 -19.11 11.73
CA VAL A 14 6.63 -17.69 12.01
C VAL A 14 5.88 -17.08 10.84
N TYR A 15 4.61 -16.72 11.03
CA TYR A 15 3.96 -15.75 10.16
C TYR A 15 4.78 -14.48 10.30
N ALA A 16 5.79 -14.32 9.44
CA ALA A 16 6.42 -13.04 9.20
C ALA A 16 5.33 -12.16 8.60
N ALA A 17 4.56 -11.52 9.47
CA ALA A 17 3.70 -10.42 9.09
C ALA A 17 4.61 -9.37 8.48
N ASP A 18 4.67 -9.36 7.17
CA ASP A 18 5.32 -8.36 6.35
C ASP A 18 4.68 -7.02 6.70
N LYS A 19 5.25 -6.35 7.71
CA LYS A 19 4.87 -5.00 8.14
C LYS A 19 5.39 -4.06 7.05
N LYS A 20 4.74 -4.08 5.89
CA LYS A 20 4.81 -2.95 4.96
C LYS A 20 4.35 -1.76 5.77
N GLU A 21 5.29 -0.90 6.11
CA GLU A 21 5.06 0.31 6.90
C GLU A 21 4.02 1.14 6.13
N ARG A 22 2.76 1.07 6.58
CA ARG A 22 1.64 1.67 5.86
C ARG A 22 1.74 3.16 6.04
N VAL A 23 2.34 3.85 5.07
CA VAL A 23 2.36 5.30 5.05
C VAL A 23 0.92 5.81 5.04
N ASN A 24 0.58 6.62 6.03
CA ASN A 24 -0.77 7.16 6.15
C ASN A 24 -0.96 8.29 5.13
N VAL A 25 -1.53 7.94 3.98
CA VAL A 25 -1.80 8.86 2.85
C VAL A 25 -2.52 10.12 3.31
N ARG A 26 -3.39 10.02 4.32
CA ARG A 26 -4.17 11.14 4.86
C ARG A 26 -3.31 12.24 5.49
N GLN A 27 -2.04 11.96 5.79
CA GLN A 27 -1.08 12.94 6.30
C GLN A 27 -0.33 13.68 5.15
N LEU A 28 -0.34 13.10 3.94
CA LEU A 28 0.36 13.62 2.77
C LEU A 28 -0.51 14.56 1.93
N VAL A 29 -1.77 14.20 1.73
CA VAL A 29 -2.73 14.95 0.92
C VAL A 29 -3.86 15.53 1.76
N THR A 30 -4.45 16.61 1.27
CA THR A 30 -5.56 17.32 1.89
C THR A 30 -6.89 16.57 1.76
N LEU A 31 -7.89 16.99 2.54
CA LEU A 31 -9.25 16.44 2.42
C LEU A 31 -9.87 16.74 1.04
N GLN A 32 -9.59 17.91 0.47
CA GLN A 32 -10.10 18.32 -0.84
C GLN A 32 -9.52 17.45 -1.96
N GLU A 33 -8.18 17.29 -2.01
CA GLU A 33 -7.52 16.46 -3.03
C GLU A 33 -8.03 15.00 -3.01
N ARG A 34 -8.38 14.45 -1.84
CA ARG A 34 -9.01 13.13 -1.73
C ARG A 34 -10.43 13.10 -2.29
N ALA A 35 -11.21 14.13 -2.00
CA ALA A 35 -12.58 14.26 -2.51
C ALA A 35 -12.59 14.40 -4.03
N ASP A 36 -11.67 15.18 -4.57
CA ASP A 36 -11.49 15.38 -6.00
C ASP A 36 -11.09 14.06 -6.67
N HIS A 37 -10.08 13.35 -6.14
CA HIS A 37 -9.69 12.03 -6.65
C HIS A 37 -10.87 11.04 -6.67
N ARG A 38 -11.64 10.97 -5.58
CA ARG A 38 -12.82 10.09 -5.50
C ARG A 38 -13.89 10.48 -6.52
N THR A 39 -14.09 11.78 -6.73
CA THR A 39 -15.06 12.31 -7.70
C THR A 39 -14.61 11.99 -9.12
N SER A 40 -13.34 12.19 -9.45
CA SER A 40 -12.74 11.83 -10.74
C SER A 40 -12.91 10.34 -11.03
N LEU A 41 -12.60 9.46 -10.07
CA LEU A 41 -12.78 8.01 -10.24
C LEU A 41 -14.25 7.60 -10.43
N LYS A 42 -15.19 8.32 -9.81
CA LYS A 42 -16.63 8.09 -9.97
C LYS A 42 -17.11 8.53 -11.35
N ASN A 43 -16.53 9.58 -11.91
CA ASN A 43 -16.93 10.17 -13.19
C ASN A 43 -16.22 9.53 -14.40
N ALA A 44 -15.11 8.81 -14.18
CA ALA A 44 -14.38 8.09 -15.22
C ALA A 44 -15.27 7.05 -15.93
N LYS A 45 -15.17 7.01 -17.25
CA LYS A 45 -16.02 6.18 -18.12
C LYS A 45 -15.34 4.91 -18.60
N SER A 46 -14.02 4.82 -18.47
CA SER A 46 -13.24 3.65 -18.88
C SER A 46 -12.20 3.22 -17.84
N ALA A 47 -11.66 2.00 -18.02
CA ALA A 47 -10.58 1.51 -17.19
C ALA A 47 -9.32 2.36 -17.37
N GLU A 48 -9.00 2.73 -18.60
CA GLU A 48 -7.84 3.56 -18.95
C GLU A 48 -7.90 4.94 -18.29
N GLU A 49 -9.09 5.56 -18.24
CA GLU A 49 -9.27 6.83 -17.52
C GLU A 49 -9.04 6.68 -16.02
N ARG A 50 -9.54 5.60 -15.42
CA ARG A 50 -9.33 5.33 -13.99
C ARG A 50 -7.85 5.11 -13.67
N ASP A 51 -7.12 4.45 -14.55
CA ASP A 51 -5.69 4.18 -14.36
C ASP A 51 -4.84 5.45 -14.52
N LYS A 52 -5.20 6.34 -15.43
CA LYS A 52 -4.62 7.68 -15.50
C LYS A 52 -4.85 8.46 -14.21
N ILE A 53 -6.09 8.50 -13.72
CA ILE A 53 -6.44 9.20 -12.47
C ILE A 53 -5.65 8.65 -11.27
N ARG A 54 -5.50 7.32 -11.16
CA ARG A 54 -4.68 6.70 -10.11
C ARG A 54 -3.21 7.07 -10.22
N THR A 55 -2.67 7.08 -11.44
CA THR A 55 -1.28 7.44 -11.70
C THR A 55 -1.01 8.89 -11.30
N GLU A 56 -1.88 9.82 -11.71
CA GLU A 56 -1.80 11.23 -11.34
C GLU A 56 -1.86 11.43 -9.82
N TYR A 57 -2.78 10.71 -9.15
CA TYR A 57 -2.91 10.77 -7.70
C TYR A 57 -1.69 10.20 -6.99
N HIS A 58 -1.10 9.12 -7.51
CA HIS A 58 0.13 8.56 -6.97
C HIS A 58 1.31 9.53 -7.09
N LEU A 59 1.47 10.19 -8.23
CA LEU A 59 2.50 11.23 -8.44
C LEU A 59 2.31 12.42 -7.48
N LEU A 60 1.07 12.85 -7.26
CA LEU A 60 0.75 13.87 -6.26
C LEU A 60 1.24 13.46 -4.88
N ILE A 61 1.00 12.21 -4.48
CA ILE A 61 1.42 11.72 -3.17
C ILE A 61 2.95 11.66 -3.04
N GLN A 62 3.65 11.18 -4.08
CA GLN A 62 5.12 11.18 -4.11
C GLN A 62 5.67 12.59 -3.91
N LYS A 63 5.16 13.56 -4.69
CA LYS A 63 5.55 14.96 -4.57
C LYS A 63 5.31 15.51 -3.16
N ARG A 64 4.15 15.22 -2.55
CA ARG A 64 3.84 15.65 -1.18
C ARG A 64 4.73 15.00 -0.14
N ALA A 65 5.09 13.73 -0.34
CA ALA A 65 5.99 13.02 0.54
C ALA A 65 7.38 13.68 0.51
N ASP A 66 7.89 13.98 -0.69
CA ASP A 66 9.16 14.68 -0.88
C ASP A 66 9.13 16.08 -0.22
N GLU A 67 8.07 16.86 -0.44
CA GLU A 67 7.88 18.20 0.17
C GLU A 67 7.87 18.14 1.71
N LYS A 68 7.40 17.04 2.30
CA LYS A 68 7.30 16.83 3.75
C LYS A 68 8.50 16.07 4.33
N GLY A 69 9.47 15.68 3.51
CA GLY A 69 10.62 14.86 3.93
C GLY A 69 10.23 13.44 4.35
N ILE A 70 9.10 12.92 3.85
CA ILE A 70 8.61 11.57 4.13
C ILE A 70 9.07 10.65 3.00
N THR A 71 9.75 9.56 3.35
CA THR A 71 10.11 8.52 2.38
C THR A 71 8.95 7.55 2.21
N LEU A 72 8.49 7.35 0.98
CA LEU A 72 7.49 6.31 0.67
C LEU A 72 8.17 4.94 0.54
N PRO A 73 7.54 3.86 1.05
CA PRO A 73 8.07 2.51 0.91
C PRO A 73 8.05 2.08 -0.55
N GLU A 74 8.98 1.18 -0.89
CA GLU A 74 9.01 0.56 -2.21
C GLU A 74 7.70 -0.19 -2.48
N GLY A 75 7.12 0.01 -3.66
CA GLY A 75 5.81 -0.56 -4.01
C GLY A 75 4.63 0.09 -3.28
N TYR A 76 4.78 1.31 -2.78
CA TYR A 76 3.68 2.08 -2.21
C TYR A 76 2.51 2.20 -3.21
N THR A 77 1.40 1.55 -2.89
CA THR A 77 0.13 1.73 -3.59
C THR A 77 -0.81 2.50 -2.65
N PRO A 78 -1.24 3.73 -2.99
CA PRO A 78 -2.27 4.39 -2.21
C PRO A 78 -3.56 3.59 -2.28
N GLU A 79 -4.03 3.09 -1.14
CA GLU A 79 -5.33 2.41 -1.01
C GLU A 79 -6.51 3.38 -1.20
#